data_AF-A0A9P6RR99-F1
#
_entry.id   AF-A0A9P6RR99-F1
#
_cell.length_a   1.000
_cell.length_b   1.000
_cell.length_c   1.000
_cell.angle_alpha   90.00
_cell.angle_beta   90.00
_cell.angle_gamma   90.00
#
_symmetry.space_group_name_H-M   'P 1'
#
loop_
_entity.id
_entity.type
_entity.pdbx_description
1 polymer ?
#
loop_
_entity_poly.entity_id
_entity_poly.type
_entity_poly.pdbx_seq_one_letter_code
_entity_poly.pdbx_strand_id
1 'polypeptide(L)'
;METIQVKARYYLAQLDKELSKYPQLNQFEAATNVPKTYVALGAGGFLFLMIFFNFAGKLLSNLLGWVYPAYRSFKALESPEKEDDRQWLTYWTVYGFVSILESFTDVLLYWFPFYFMIKTVFLLWLMVPAFNGAATLYNRILRPFLVQHRGEIDSSYQNLKSKVSAVASELDASTSH
;
A
#
# COMPACT_ATOMS: atom_id res chain seq x y z
N MET A 1 15.90 -32.91 8.63
CA MET A 1 14.73 -32.81 7.73
C MET A 1 13.39 -32.82 8.49
N GLU A 2 13.26 -33.59 9.57
CA GLU A 2 12.02 -33.64 10.39
C GLU A 2 11.58 -32.28 10.96
N THR A 3 12.53 -31.45 11.42
CA THR A 3 12.24 -30.10 11.95
C THR A 3 11.58 -29.17 10.94
N ILE A 4 11.91 -29.29 9.66
CA ILE A 4 11.33 -28.47 8.58
C ILE A 4 9.92 -28.97 8.27
N GLN A 5 9.70 -30.29 8.22
CA GLN A 5 8.37 -30.86 7.99
C GLN A 5 7.40 -30.53 9.13
N VAL A 6 7.87 -30.56 10.38
CA VAL A 6 7.07 -30.18 11.56
C VAL A 6 6.68 -28.71 11.50
N LYS A 7 7.62 -27.81 11.19
CA LYS A 7 7.33 -26.38 11.00
C LYS A 7 6.35 -26.15 9.85
N ALA A 8 6.54 -26.82 8.72
CA ALA A 8 5.64 -26.71 7.57
C ALA A 8 4.21 -27.14 7.94
N ARG A 9 4.04 -28.28 8.62
CA ARG A 9 2.72 -28.73 9.10
C ARG A 9 2.11 -27.78 10.12
N TYR A 10 2.94 -27.20 10.99
CA TYR A 10 2.50 -26.19 11.94
C TYR A 10 1.92 -24.96 11.23
N TYR A 11 2.63 -24.40 10.24
CA TYR A 11 2.13 -23.26 9.46
C TYR A 11 0.90 -23.62 8.63
N LEU A 12 0.85 -24.83 8.04
CA LEU A 12 -0.33 -25.31 7.31
C LEU A 12 -1.55 -25.42 8.22
N ALA A 13 -1.40 -25.97 9.42
CA ALA A 13 -2.50 -26.10 10.39
C ALA A 13 -2.97 -24.73 10.91
N GLN A 14 -2.05 -23.80 11.10
CA GLN A 14 -2.38 -22.43 11.50
C GLN A 14 -3.12 -21.68 10.38
N LEU A 15 -2.68 -21.86 9.13
CA LEU A 15 -3.33 -21.28 7.96
C LEU A 15 -4.73 -21.87 7.77
N ASP A 16 -4.89 -23.18 7.94
CA ASP A 16 -6.20 -23.84 7.88
C ASP A 16 -7.18 -23.29 8.92
N LYS A 17 -6.69 -23.07 10.15
CA LYS A 17 -7.47 -22.48 11.25
C LYS A 17 -7.91 -21.06 10.94
N GLU A 18 -7.05 -20.24 10.35
CA GLU A 18 -7.38 -18.86 9.96
C GLU A 18 -8.34 -18.83 8.75
N LEU A 19 -8.11 -19.66 7.74
CA LEU A 19 -8.98 -19.78 6.56
C LEU A 19 -10.37 -20.32 6.94
N SER A 20 -10.45 -21.20 7.95
CA SER A 20 -11.72 -21.74 8.45
C SER A 20 -12.64 -20.68 9.06
N LYS A 21 -12.13 -19.48 9.40
CA LYS A 21 -12.96 -18.37 9.90
C LYS A 21 -13.85 -17.77 8.81
N TYR A 22 -13.57 -18.05 7.54
CA TYR A 22 -14.32 -17.54 6.39
C TYR A 22 -15.29 -18.61 5.87
N PRO A 23 -16.61 -18.45 6.06
CA PRO A 23 -17.61 -19.46 5.68
C PRO A 23 -17.59 -19.81 4.18
N GLN A 24 -17.22 -18.83 3.36
CA GLN A 24 -17.13 -18.95 1.90
C GLN A 24 -16.05 -19.94 1.48
N LEU A 25 -14.92 -19.98 2.19
CA LEU A 25 -13.81 -20.90 1.90
C LEU A 25 -14.15 -22.34 2.30
N ASN A 26 -14.87 -22.52 3.41
CA ASN A 26 -15.32 -23.85 3.86
C ASN A 26 -16.37 -24.44 2.92
N GLN A 27 -17.28 -23.62 2.38
CA GLN A 27 -18.24 -24.06 1.36
C GLN A 27 -17.54 -24.44 0.05
N PHE A 28 -16.51 -23.68 -0.32
CA PHE A 28 -15.71 -23.97 -1.51
C PHE A 28 -14.88 -25.26 -1.37
N GLU A 29 -14.31 -25.51 -0.20
CA GLU A 29 -13.63 -26.77 0.15
C GLU A 29 -14.62 -27.96 0.11
N ALA A 30 -15.82 -27.80 0.67
CA ALA A 30 -16.85 -28.83 0.63
C ALA A 30 -17.33 -29.16 -0.80
N ALA A 31 -17.33 -28.18 -1.71
CA ALA A 31 -17.74 -28.37 -3.10
C ALA A 31 -16.62 -28.94 -4.00
N THR A 32 -15.36 -28.57 -3.75
CA THR A 32 -14.22 -28.94 -4.61
C THR A 32 -13.40 -30.12 -4.07
N ASN A 33 -13.60 -30.48 -2.80
CA ASN A 33 -12.86 -31.52 -2.07
C ASN A 33 -11.33 -31.30 -2.05
N VAL A 34 -10.90 -30.06 -2.32
CA VAL A 34 -9.48 -29.64 -2.26
C VAL A 34 -9.28 -28.84 -0.97
N PRO A 35 -8.22 -29.13 -0.18
CA PRO A 35 -8.01 -28.41 1.06
C PRO A 35 -7.73 -26.92 0.81
N LYS A 36 -8.46 -26.06 1.52
CA LYS A 36 -8.40 -24.59 1.38
C LYS A 36 -6.99 -24.02 1.56
N THR A 37 -6.14 -24.67 2.35
CA THR A 37 -4.73 -24.30 2.52
C THR A 37 -3.93 -24.39 1.22
N TYR A 38 -4.11 -25.45 0.43
CA TYR A 38 -3.40 -25.60 -0.84
C TYR A 38 -3.93 -24.65 -1.90
N VAL A 39 -5.24 -24.34 -1.88
CA VAL A 39 -5.82 -23.31 -2.74
C VAL A 39 -5.24 -21.93 -2.42
N ALA A 40 -5.16 -21.55 -1.15
CA ALA A 40 -4.59 -20.28 -0.72
C ALA A 40 -3.09 -20.17 -1.05
N LEU A 41 -2.32 -21.23 -0.82
CA LEU A 41 -0.89 -21.27 -1.17
C LEU A 41 -0.67 -21.27 -2.68
N GLY A 42 -1.49 -22.00 -3.44
CA GLY A 42 -1.46 -22.01 -4.89
C GLY A 42 -1.81 -20.64 -5.48
N ALA A 43 -2.85 -19.98 -4.97
CA ALA A 43 -3.22 -18.62 -5.36
C ALA A 43 -2.10 -17.62 -5.01
N GLY A 44 -1.54 -17.70 -3.80
CA GLY A 44 -0.41 -16.86 -3.39
C GLY A 44 0.84 -17.07 -4.27
N GLY A 45 1.18 -18.32 -4.57
CA GLY A 45 2.29 -18.68 -5.46
C GLY A 45 2.05 -18.24 -6.91
N PHE A 46 0.82 -18.40 -7.41
CA PHE A 46 0.42 -17.93 -8.74
C PHE A 46 0.50 -16.41 -8.85
N LEU A 47 0.01 -15.67 -7.85
CA LEU A 47 0.13 -14.21 -7.78
C LEU A 47 1.61 -13.77 -7.71
N PHE A 48 2.42 -14.44 -6.88
CA PHE A 48 3.86 -14.20 -6.82
C PHE A 48 4.52 -14.41 -8.18
N LEU A 49 4.17 -15.49 -8.88
CA LEU A 49 4.69 -15.82 -10.20
C LEU A 49 4.23 -14.80 -11.26
N MET A 50 2.98 -14.36 -11.23
CA MET A 50 2.47 -13.31 -12.12
C MET A 50 3.16 -11.96 -11.92
N ILE A 51 3.52 -11.64 -10.67
CA ILE A 51 4.31 -10.46 -10.33
C ILE A 51 5.76 -10.64 -10.80
N PHE A 52 6.35 -11.82 -10.59
CA PHE A 52 7.72 -12.15 -10.97
C PHE A 52 7.94 -12.09 -12.49
N PHE A 53 7.00 -12.58 -13.30
CA PHE A 53 7.05 -12.50 -14.76
C PHE A 53 6.56 -11.15 -15.32
N ASN A 54 6.23 -10.19 -14.45
CA ASN A 54 5.84 -8.82 -14.81
C ASN A 54 4.58 -8.72 -15.71
N PHE A 55 3.85 -9.82 -15.91
CA PHE A 55 2.66 -9.88 -16.76
C PHE A 55 1.46 -9.15 -16.13
N ALA A 56 1.33 -9.20 -14.80
CA ALA A 56 0.32 -8.48 -14.04
C ALA A 56 0.88 -7.74 -12.82
N GLY A 57 2.21 -7.62 -12.71
CA GLY A 57 2.90 -7.09 -11.52
C GLY A 57 2.50 -5.67 -11.17
N LYS A 58 2.41 -4.76 -12.15
CA LYS A 58 1.99 -3.37 -11.94
C LYS A 58 0.54 -3.24 -11.45
N LEU A 59 -0.36 -4.03 -12.02
CA LEU A 59 -1.79 -3.99 -11.70
C LEU A 59 -2.06 -4.60 -10.32
N LEU A 60 -1.49 -5.78 -10.05
CA LEU A 60 -1.63 -6.48 -8.77
C LEU A 60 -0.97 -5.72 -7.62
N SER A 61 0.23 -5.17 -7.82
CA SER A 61 0.92 -4.40 -6.76
C SER A 61 0.18 -3.11 -6.42
N ASN A 62 -0.31 -2.37 -7.41
CA ASN A 62 -1.11 -1.16 -7.16
C ASN A 62 -2.44 -1.49 -6.49
N LEU A 63 -3.14 -2.55 -6.92
CA LEU A 63 -4.39 -2.96 -6.29
C LEU A 63 -4.17 -3.39 -4.84
N LEU A 64 -3.14 -4.18 -4.55
CA LEU A 64 -2.82 -4.57 -3.17
C LEU A 64 -2.41 -3.38 -2.31
N GLY A 65 -1.60 -2.47 -2.86
CA GLY A 65 -1.17 -1.23 -2.19
C GLY A 65 -2.29 -0.23 -1.92
N TRP A 66 -3.44 -0.39 -2.58
CA TRP A 66 -4.58 0.51 -2.43
C TRP A 66 -5.76 -0.12 -1.68
N VAL A 67 -6.18 -1.32 -2.08
CA VAL A 67 -7.41 -1.97 -1.61
C VAL A 67 -7.33 -2.43 -0.15
N TYR A 68 -6.23 -3.08 0.24
CA TYR A 68 -6.10 -3.56 1.61
C TYR A 68 -6.02 -2.42 2.66
N PRO A 69 -5.17 -1.39 2.45
CA PRO A 69 -5.14 -0.22 3.33
C PRO A 69 -6.42 0.60 3.29
N ALA A 70 -7.11 0.70 2.14
CA ALA A 70 -8.40 1.38 2.04
C ALA A 70 -9.47 0.68 2.89
N TYR A 71 -9.57 -0.65 2.81
CA TYR A 71 -10.50 -1.41 3.64
C TYR A 71 -10.20 -1.26 5.13
N ARG A 72 -8.92 -1.31 5.52
CA ARG A 72 -8.52 -1.12 6.91
C ARG A 72 -8.70 0.32 7.39
N SER A 73 -8.50 1.31 6.52
CA SER A 73 -8.78 2.72 6.81
C SER A 73 -10.28 2.94 7.02
N PHE A 74 -11.13 2.33 6.18
CA PHE A 74 -12.59 2.35 6.37
C PHE A 74 -12.99 1.76 7.73
N LYS A 75 -12.42 0.61 8.09
CA LYS A 75 -12.69 -0.01 9.39
C LYS A 75 -12.14 0.80 10.57
N ALA A 76 -11.02 1.49 10.39
CA ALA A 76 -10.46 2.41 11.38
C ALA A 76 -11.34 3.64 11.59
N LEU A 77 -11.92 4.20 10.52
CA LEU A 77 -12.86 5.33 10.59
C LEU A 77 -14.14 5.01 11.36
N GLU A 78 -14.54 3.73 11.38
CA GLU A 78 -15.68 3.26 12.17
C GLU A 78 -15.30 2.92 13.63
N SER A 79 -14.01 2.92 13.97
CA SER A 79 -13.50 2.64 15.32
C SER A 79 -13.35 3.92 16.14
N PRO A 80 -13.69 3.93 17.44
CA PRO A 80 -13.47 5.08 18.32
C PRO A 80 -12.00 5.31 18.70
N GLU A 81 -11.08 4.39 18.37
CA GLU A 81 -9.67 4.46 18.73
C GLU A 81 -8.84 5.30 17.74
N LYS A 82 -8.23 6.39 18.24
CA LYS A 82 -7.46 7.35 17.42
C LYS A 82 -6.04 6.88 17.01
N GLU A 83 -5.56 5.75 17.54
CA GLU A 83 -4.23 5.24 17.18
C GLU A 83 -4.19 4.64 15.77
N ASP A 84 -5.30 4.01 15.34
CA ASP A 84 -5.43 3.42 14.01
C ASP A 84 -5.35 4.51 12.91
N ASP A 85 -5.98 5.67 13.14
CA ASP A 85 -5.97 6.80 12.20
C ASP A 85 -4.55 7.28 11.88
N ARG A 86 -3.69 7.40 12.90
CA ARG A 86 -2.32 7.88 12.74
C ARG A 86 -1.48 6.90 11.92
N GLN A 87 -1.72 5.60 12.08
CA GLN A 87 -1.02 4.57 11.33
C GLN A 87 -1.40 4.63 9.83
N TRP A 88 -2.68 4.73 9.51
CA TRP A 88 -3.15 4.81 8.12
C TRP A 88 -2.74 6.12 7.44
N LEU A 89 -2.81 7.27 8.13
CA LEU A 89 -2.32 8.54 7.60
C LEU A 89 -0.82 8.52 7.31
N THR A 90 -0.03 7.87 8.18
CA THR A 90 1.41 7.70 7.96
C THR A 90 1.66 6.81 6.75
N TYR A 91 0.91 5.71 6.61
CA TYR A 91 0.97 4.83 5.44
C TYR A 91 0.67 5.59 4.15
N TRP A 92 -0.44 6.32 4.08
CA TRP A 92 -0.83 7.08 2.89
C TRP A 92 0.19 8.15 2.51
N THR A 93 0.78 8.81 3.51
CA THR A 93 1.85 9.80 3.28
C THR A 93 3.05 9.15 2.60
N VAL A 94 3.55 8.04 3.16
CA VAL A 94 4.70 7.32 2.58
C VAL A 94 4.36 6.73 1.22
N TYR A 95 3.17 6.14 1.06
CA TYR A 95 2.69 5.59 -0.20
C TYR A 95 2.63 6.64 -1.31
N GLY A 96 2.20 7.88 -0.99
CA GLY A 96 2.22 9.00 -1.93
C GLY A 96 3.63 9.34 -2.42
N PHE A 97 4.60 9.45 -1.51
CA PHE A 97 6.00 9.70 -1.89
C PHE A 97 6.58 8.56 -2.75
N VAL A 98 6.31 7.31 -2.38
CA VAL A 98 6.75 6.15 -3.16
C VAL A 98 6.09 6.13 -4.55
N SER A 99 4.80 6.45 -4.66
CA SER A 99 4.09 6.50 -5.95
C SER A 99 4.66 7.55 -6.90
N ILE A 100 5.07 8.71 -6.36
CA ILE A 100 5.74 9.75 -7.14
C ILE A 100 7.10 9.26 -7.61
N LEU A 101 7.92 8.69 -6.71
CA LEU A 101 9.21 8.11 -7.08
C LEU A 101 9.06 6.99 -8.11
N GLU A 102 8.04 6.14 -7.98
CA GLU A 102 7.73 5.09 -8.94
C GLU A 102 7.40 5.65 -10.32
N SER A 103 6.73 6.80 -10.42
CA SER A 103 6.45 7.44 -11.71
C SER A 103 7.74 7.82 -12.44
N PHE A 104 8.78 8.24 -11.70
CA PHE A 104 10.11 8.49 -12.27
C PHE A 104 10.86 7.19 -12.60
N THR A 105 10.66 6.16 -11.77
CA THR A 105 11.38 4.90 -11.90
C THR A 105 10.79 4.00 -13.00
N ASP A 106 9.49 4.07 -13.26
CA ASP A 106 8.84 3.45 -14.42
C ASP A 106 9.37 4.04 -15.74
N VAL A 107 9.72 5.32 -15.75
CA VAL A 107 10.31 6.00 -16.93
C VAL A 107 11.80 5.67 -17.08
N LEU A 108 12.55 5.58 -15.98
CA LEU A 108 14.01 5.34 -15.98
C LEU A 108 14.41 3.86 -16.06
N LEU A 109 13.59 2.94 -15.53
CA LEU A 109 13.93 1.52 -15.33
C LEU A 109 12.94 0.55 -16.01
N TYR A 110 12.11 1.01 -16.97
CA TYR A 110 11.20 0.17 -17.78
C TYR A 110 11.87 -1.10 -18.36
N TRP A 111 13.17 -1.04 -18.63
CA TRP A 111 13.98 -2.11 -19.22
C TRP A 111 14.53 -3.14 -18.19
N PHE A 112 14.49 -2.86 -16.88
CA PHE A 112 15.25 -3.65 -15.90
C PHE A 112 14.44 -4.81 -15.26
N PRO A 113 14.83 -6.08 -15.47
CA PRO A 113 14.00 -7.26 -15.20
C PRO A 113 13.86 -7.71 -13.72
N PHE A 114 14.15 -6.87 -12.72
CA PHE A 114 13.96 -7.18 -11.28
C PHE A 114 13.33 -6.05 -10.47
N TYR A 115 12.91 -4.97 -11.13
CA TYR A 115 12.41 -3.75 -10.47
C TYR A 115 11.16 -4.01 -9.60
N PHE A 116 10.17 -4.73 -10.11
CA PHE A 116 8.92 -5.00 -9.39
C PHE A 116 9.12 -5.89 -8.15
N MET A 117 10.12 -6.78 -8.18
CA MET A 117 10.47 -7.59 -7.00
C MET A 117 11.03 -6.72 -5.89
N ILE A 118 12.00 -5.85 -6.21
CA ILE A 118 12.60 -4.92 -5.26
C ILE A 118 11.55 -3.95 -4.71
N LYS A 119 10.69 -3.40 -5.56
CA LYS A 119 9.56 -2.54 -5.20
C LYS A 119 8.62 -3.24 -4.21
N THR A 120 8.23 -4.48 -4.48
CA THR A 120 7.30 -5.23 -3.63
C THR A 120 7.91 -5.52 -2.25
N VAL A 121 9.20 -5.91 -2.21
CA VAL A 121 9.92 -6.13 -0.95
C VAL A 121 10.04 -4.82 -0.14
N PHE A 122 10.32 -3.71 -0.82
CA PHE A 122 10.40 -2.39 -0.18
C PHE A 122 9.05 -1.94 0.40
N LEU A 123 7.95 -2.13 -0.34
CA LEU A 123 6.60 -1.85 0.15
C LEU A 123 6.21 -2.74 1.33
N LEU A 124 6.54 -4.03 1.29
CA LEU A 124 6.31 -4.94 2.41
C LEU A 124 7.11 -4.52 3.66
N TRP A 125 8.36 -4.10 3.49
CA TRP A 125 9.18 -3.59 4.59
C TRP A 125 8.60 -2.30 5.22
N LEU A 126 8.01 -1.44 4.40
CA LEU A 126 7.27 -0.25 4.88
C LEU A 126 5.99 -0.61 5.64
N MET A 127 5.29 -1.66 5.20
CA MET A 127 3.98 -2.06 5.72
C MET A 127 4.07 -2.86 7.03
N VAL A 128 5.12 -3.67 7.22
CA VAL A 128 5.26 -4.52 8.40
C VAL A 128 5.60 -3.67 9.64
N PRO A 129 4.71 -3.57 10.64
CA PRO A 129 4.91 -2.71 11.82
C PRO A 129 6.08 -3.17 12.70
N ALA A 130 6.46 -4.46 12.62
CA ALA A 130 7.58 -5.01 13.38
C ALA A 130 8.94 -4.37 13.02
N PHE A 131 9.10 -3.86 11.80
CA PHE A 131 10.36 -3.28 11.33
C PHE A 131 10.41 -1.75 11.42
N ASN A 132 9.29 -1.07 11.73
CA ASN A 132 9.20 0.40 11.77
C ASN A 132 9.84 1.11 10.55
N GLY A 133 9.78 0.47 9.38
CA GLY A 133 10.45 0.95 8.17
C GLY A 133 9.94 2.33 7.73
N ALA A 134 8.62 2.52 7.78
CA ALA A 134 7.96 3.79 7.49
C ALA A 134 8.43 4.93 8.44
N ALA A 135 8.49 4.66 9.75
CA ALA A 135 8.94 5.65 10.74
C ALA A 135 10.43 6.02 10.57
N THR A 136 11.25 5.04 10.22
CA THR A 136 12.70 5.25 9.97
C THR A 136 12.91 6.10 8.73
N LEU A 137 12.22 5.79 7.63
CA LEU A 137 12.32 6.56 6.39
C LEU A 137 11.78 7.98 6.57
N TYR A 138 10.65 8.10 7.30
CA TYR A 138 10.05 9.38 7.61
C TYR A 138 11.00 10.29 8.40
N ASN A 139 11.55 9.80 9.50
CA ASN A 139 12.38 10.63 10.38
C ASN A 139 13.75 10.96 9.77
N ARG A 140 14.31 10.06 8.96
CA ARG A 140 15.69 10.16 8.48
C ARG A 140 15.82 10.87 7.13
N ILE A 141 14.81 10.76 6.26
CA ILE A 141 14.89 11.29 4.88
C ILE A 141 13.79 12.33 4.64
N LEU A 142 12.53 11.97 4.88
CA LEU A 142 11.40 12.83 4.54
C LEU A 142 11.31 14.07 5.43
N ARG A 143 11.48 13.91 6.74
CA ARG A 143 11.38 15.00 7.72
C ARG A 143 12.36 16.15 7.46
N PRO A 144 13.68 15.93 7.28
CA PRO A 144 14.60 17.04 6.99
C PRO A 144 14.28 17.70 5.65
N PHE A 145 13.90 16.93 4.62
CA PHE A 145 13.54 17.48 3.31
C PHE A 145 12.27 18.33 3.37
N LEU A 146 11.24 17.86 4.08
CA LEU A 146 9.95 18.56 4.24
C LEU A 146 10.06 19.81 5.10
N VAL A 147 10.88 19.78 6.16
CA VAL A 147 11.11 20.96 7.01
C VAL A 147 11.88 22.03 6.24
N GLN A 148 12.86 21.63 5.44
CA GLN A 148 13.67 22.55 4.64
C GLN A 148 12.84 23.26 3.55
N HIS A 149 11.88 22.58 2.93
CA HIS A 149 11.06 23.16 1.85
C HIS A 149 9.69 23.68 2.33
N ARG A 150 9.38 23.60 3.63
CA ARG A 150 8.07 24.00 4.17
C ARG A 150 7.73 25.46 3.88
N GLY A 151 8.73 26.35 4.00
CA GLY A 151 8.55 27.79 3.73
C GLY A 151 8.27 28.10 2.26
N GLU A 152 8.91 27.39 1.34
CA GLU A 152 8.69 27.53 -0.11
C GLU A 152 7.34 26.94 -0.54
N ILE A 153 6.94 25.82 0.05
CA ILE A 153 5.62 25.20 -0.19
C ILE A 153 4.49 26.09 0.34
N ASP A 154 4.61 26.60 1.57
CA ASP A 154 3.59 27.46 2.17
C ASP A 154 3.48 28.80 1.42
N SER A 155 4.61 29.41 1.01
CA SER A 155 4.58 30.64 0.21
C SER A 155 4.00 30.43 -1.18
N SER A 156 4.33 29.32 -1.84
CA SER A 156 3.73 28.95 -3.14
C SER A 156 2.22 28.70 -3.04
N TYR A 157 1.77 28.04 -1.96
CA TYR A 157 0.35 27.82 -1.68
C TYR A 157 -0.41 29.15 -1.46
N GLN A 158 0.16 30.07 -0.67
CA GLN A 158 -0.46 31.38 -0.43
C GLN A 158 -0.52 32.24 -1.70
N ASN A 159 0.53 32.20 -2.53
CA ASN A 159 0.55 32.89 -3.83
C ASN A 159 -0.45 32.30 -4.83
N LEU A 160 -0.68 30.98 -4.81
CA LEU A 160 -1.71 30.35 -5.63
C LEU A 160 -3.11 30.74 -5.13
N LYS A 161 -3.33 30.69 -3.81
CA LYS A 161 -4.61 31.05 -3.20
C LYS A 161 -4.98 32.50 -3.50
N SER A 162 -4.02 33.42 -3.40
CA SER A 162 -4.26 34.85 -3.69
C SER A 162 -4.57 35.11 -5.17
N LYS A 163 -3.88 34.43 -6.10
CA LYS A 163 -4.19 34.50 -7.54
C LYS A 163 -5.57 33.93 -7.87
N VAL A 164 -5.92 32.78 -7.30
CA VAL A 164 -7.23 32.16 -7.51
C VAL A 164 -8.34 33.04 -6.94
N SER A 165 -8.16 33.63 -5.75
CA SER A 165 -9.15 34.56 -5.20
C SER A 165 -9.28 35.85 -6.01
N ALA A 166 -8.18 36.36 -6.57
CA ALA A 166 -8.22 37.54 -7.44
C ALA A 166 -9.00 37.25 -8.73
N VAL A 167 -8.72 36.13 -9.39
CA VAL A 167 -9.44 35.69 -10.59
C VAL A 167 -10.92 35.42 -10.31
N ALA A 168 -11.26 34.81 -9.17
CA ALA A 168 -12.65 34.61 -8.75
C ALA A 168 -13.37 35.95 -8.54
N SER A 169 -12.73 36.93 -7.90
CA SER A 169 -13.31 38.26 -7.71
C SER A 169 -13.47 39.06 -9.01
N GLU A 170 -12.55 38.90 -9.97
CA GLU A 170 -12.66 39.49 -11.31
C GLU A 170 -13.80 38.87 -12.12
N LEU A 171 -13.97 37.54 -12.04
CA LEU A 171 -15.09 36.82 -12.65
C LEU A 171 -16.42 37.28 -12.06
N ASP A 172 -16.56 37.32 -10.74
CA ASP A 172 -17.80 37.78 -10.09
C ASP A 172 -18.14 39.23 -10.46
N ALA A 173 -17.15 40.12 -10.53
CA ALA A 173 -17.35 41.51 -10.97
C ALA A 173 -17.76 41.60 -12.45
N SER A 174 -17.17 40.78 -13.33
CA SER A 174 -17.49 40.74 -14.76
C SER A 174 -18.85 40.11 -15.08
N THR A 175 -19.38 39.26 -14.20
CA THR A 175 -20.68 38.59 -14.38
C THR A 175 -21.84 39.37 -13.75
N SER A 176 -21.54 40.41 -12.96
CA SER A 176 -22.52 41.32 -12.33
C SER A 176 -22.87 42.58 -13.15
N HIS A 177 -22.28 42.73 -14.34
CA HIS A 177 -22.59 43.75 -15.34
C HIS A 177 -23.39 43.16 -16.51
#